data_AF-A0A2S7SXY3-F1
#
_entry.id   AF-A0A2S7SXY3-F1
#
_cell.length_a   1.000
_cell.length_b   1.000
_cell.length_c   1.000
_cell.angle_alpha   90.00
_cell.angle_beta   90.00
_cell.angle_gamma   90.00
#
_symmetry.space_group_name_H-M   'P 1'
#
loop_
_entity.id
_entity.type
_entity.pdbx_description
1 polymer ?
#
loop_
_entity_poly.entity_id
_entity_poly.type
_entity_poly.pdbx_seq_one_letter_code
_entity_poly.pdbx_strand_id
1 'polypeptide(L)' 'MDFCTSTNTKKIIGALMVGTAIGVALGILYAPAKGADTRKNITGKGEDLADAVKEKFNDLVDTFKKEASEAKGKMS' A
#
# COMPACT_ATOMS: atom_id res chain seq x y z
N MET A 1 9.96 21.54 2.91
CA MET A 1 9.08 20.36 3.11
C MET A 1 9.94 19.34 3.83
N ASP A 2 10.14 19.60 5.12
CA ASP A 2 11.25 19.08 5.89
C ASP A 2 10.73 17.98 6.80
N PHE A 3 10.80 16.73 6.33
CA PHE A 3 10.41 15.59 7.14
C PHE A 3 11.60 15.15 8.01
N CYS A 4 11.41 15.25 9.32
CA CYS A 4 12.42 15.40 10.37
C CYS A 4 13.42 14.24 10.52
N THR A 5 14.71 14.58 10.69
CA THR A 5 15.86 13.66 10.83
C THR A 5 16.05 13.17 12.28
N SER A 6 15.81 11.89 12.57
CA SER A 6 16.17 11.24 13.87
C SER A 6 16.58 9.78 13.64
N THR A 7 17.71 9.29 14.16
CA THR A 7 18.51 8.17 13.61
C THR A 7 17.77 6.83 13.31
N ASN A 8 16.70 6.48 14.04
CA ASN A 8 15.81 5.35 13.70
C ASN A 8 14.68 5.76 12.74
N THR A 9 14.14 6.96 12.96
CA THR A 9 13.22 7.66 12.07
C THR A 9 13.85 7.93 10.68
N LYS A 10 15.17 8.14 10.54
CA LYS A 10 15.86 8.35 9.26
C LYS A 10 15.71 7.13 8.34
N LYS A 11 15.80 5.92 8.89
CA LYS A 11 15.59 4.68 8.13
C LYS A 11 14.13 4.53 7.70
N ILE A 12 13.19 4.79 8.60
CA ILE A 12 11.75 4.69 8.30
C ILE A 12 11.34 5.76 7.27
N ILE A 13 11.83 6.99 7.40
CA ILE A 13 11.59 8.08 6.47
C ILE A 13 12.20 7.78 5.10
N GLY A 14 13.44 7.29 5.05
CA GLY A 14 14.09 6.89 3.81
C GLY A 14 13.32 5.76 3.11
N ALA A 15 12.91 4.74 3.86
CA ALA A 15 12.11 3.63 3.35
C ALA A 15 10.74 4.08 2.86
N LEU A 16 10.08 4.99 3.59
CA LEU A 16 8.79 5.56 3.18
C LEU A 16 8.94 6.41 1.92
N MET A 17 9.96 7.28 1.82
CA MET A 17 10.16 8.14 0.65
C MET A 17 10.39 7.32 -0.63
N VAL A 18 11.26 6.30 -0.55
CA VAL A 18 11.50 5.37 -1.67
C VAL A 18 10.26 4.51 -1.95
N GLY A 19 9.60 4.02 -0.91
CA GLY A 19 8.35 3.25 -1.02
C GLY A 19 7.21 4.04 -1.66
N THR A 20 7.06 5.32 -1.30
CA THR A 20 6.06 6.22 -1.89
C THR A 20 6.42 6.59 -3.33
N ALA A 21 7.69 6.87 -3.64
CA ALA A 21 8.10 7.15 -5.02
C ALA A 21 7.80 5.96 -5.95
N ILE A 22 8.16 4.74 -5.53
CA ILE A 22 7.88 3.51 -6.28
C ILE A 22 6.36 3.24 -6.31
N GLY A 23 5.67 3.39 -5.19
CA GLY A 23 4.23 3.17 -5.08
C GLY A 23 3.40 4.13 -5.93
N VAL A 24 3.78 5.41 -5.99
CA VAL A 24 3.13 6.42 -6.84
C VAL A 24 3.46 6.17 -8.31
N ALA A 25 4.71 5.85 -8.64
CA ALA A 25 5.08 5.52 -10.02
C ALA A 25 4.29 4.30 -10.52
N LEU A 26 4.20 3.24 -9.72
CA LEU A 26 3.41 2.05 -10.04
C LEU A 26 1.91 2.32 -10.01
N GLY A 27 1.40 3.12 -9.07
CA GLY A 27 -0.02 3.46 -8.97
C GLY A 27 -0.50 4.29 -10.16
N ILE A 28 0.28 5.31 -10.56
CA ILE A 28 0.00 6.12 -11.75
C ILE A 28 0.14 5.28 -13.02
N LEU A 29 1.14 4.40 -13.10
CA LEU A 29 1.37 3.54 -14.27
C LEU A 29 0.33 2.40 -14.40
N TYR A 30 -0.18 1.89 -13.28
CA TYR A 30 -1.18 0.81 -13.24
C TYR A 30 -2.61 1.34 -13.40
N ALA A 31 -2.87 2.59 -13.01
CA ALA A 31 -4.18 3.23 -13.18
C ALA A 31 -4.17 4.49 -14.08
N PRO A 32 -3.75 4.43 -15.35
CA PRO A 32 -4.10 5.42 -16.35
C PRO A 32 -5.21 4.87 -17.25
N ALA A 33 -6.47 5.10 -16.87
CA ALA A 33 -7.61 4.85 -17.76
C ALA A 33 -8.40 6.15 -17.99
N LYS A 34 -8.46 6.51 -19.28
CA LYS A 34 -9.00 7.72 -19.91
C LYS A 34 -10.43 8.01 -19.44
N GLY A 35 -10.66 9.23 -18.95
CA GLY A 35 -11.92 9.69 -18.34
C GLY A 35 -13.17 9.75 -19.23
N ALA A 36 -13.23 9.04 -20.35
CA ALA A 36 -14.42 8.91 -21.18
C ALA A 36 -15.26 7.66 -20.82
N ASP A 37 -14.62 6.52 -20.57
CA ASP A 37 -15.29 5.23 -20.29
C ASP A 37 -15.55 4.96 -18.79
N THR A 38 -14.86 5.71 -17.92
CA THR A 38 -14.92 5.57 -16.46
C THR A 38 -16.27 5.95 -15.88
N ARG A 39 -16.98 6.97 -16.41
CA ARG A 39 -18.26 7.41 -15.81
C ARG A 39 -19.37 6.35 -15.84
N LYS A 40 -19.33 5.38 -16.76
CA LYS A 40 -20.32 4.30 -16.84
C LYS A 40 -19.88 3.00 -16.16
N ASN A 41 -18.57 2.78 -15.99
CA ASN A 41 -18.02 1.54 -15.44
C ASN A 41 -17.54 1.66 -13.98
N ILE A 42 -17.37 2.88 -13.44
CA ILE A 42 -16.80 3.12 -12.09
C ILE A 42 -17.67 2.56 -10.96
N THR A 43 -19.00 2.57 -11.11
CA THR A 43 -19.92 2.07 -10.09
C THR A 43 -19.95 0.54 -10.00
N GLY A 44 -19.55 -0.19 -11.05
CA GLY A 44 -19.49 -1.66 -11.00
C GLY A 44 -18.07 -2.17 -10.77
N LYS A 45 -17.14 -1.80 -11.66
CA LYS A 45 -15.80 -2.41 -11.73
C LYS A 45 -14.81 -1.88 -10.69
N GLY A 46 -15.09 -0.69 -10.14
CA GLY A 46 -14.28 -0.11 -9.06
C GLY A 46 -14.43 -0.88 -7.76
N GLU A 47 -15.65 -1.32 -7.44
CA GLU A 47 -15.93 -2.17 -6.28
C GLU A 47 -15.32 -3.56 -6.47
N ASP A 48 -15.49 -4.21 -7.64
CA ASP A 48 -14.89 -5.54 -7.89
C ASP A 48 -13.35 -5.54 -7.73
N LEU A 49 -12.68 -4.49 -8.23
CA LEU A 49 -11.22 -4.36 -8.11
C LEU A 49 -10.80 -4.05 -6.67
N ALA A 50 -11.52 -3.17 -5.99
CA ALA A 50 -11.26 -2.86 -4.59
C ALA A 50 -11.49 -4.08 -3.70
N ASP A 51 -12.52 -4.87 -3.96
CA ASP A 51 -12.87 -6.08 -3.21
C ASP A 51 -11.81 -7.18 -3.42
N ALA A 52 -11.40 -7.42 -4.67
CA ALA A 52 -10.32 -8.36 -4.98
C ALA A 52 -8.98 -7.97 -4.35
N VAL A 53 -8.65 -6.67 -4.32
CA VAL A 53 -7.46 -6.17 -3.63
C VAL A 53 -7.62 -6.34 -2.12
N LYS A 54 -8.79 -6.00 -1.55
CA LYS A 54 -9.08 -6.06 -0.12
C LYS A 54 -9.07 -7.49 0.41
N GLU A 55 -9.58 -8.47 -0.33
CA GLU A 55 -9.52 -9.89 0.04
C GLU A 55 -8.07 -10.35 0.17
N LYS A 56 -7.23 -10.09 -0.85
CA LYS A 56 -5.81 -10.46 -0.81
C LYS A 56 -5.01 -9.68 0.23
N PHE A 57 -5.37 -8.42 0.49
CA PHE A 57 -4.75 -7.63 1.53
C PHE A 57 -5.09 -8.15 2.92
N ASN A 58 -6.33 -8.59 3.17
CA ASN A 58 -6.72 -9.19 4.44
C ASN A 58 -5.94 -10.49 4.70
N ASP A 59 -5.84 -11.40 3.71
CA ASP A 59 -5.08 -12.64 3.86
C ASP A 59 -3.58 -12.39 4.14
N LEU A 60 -3.01 -11.40 3.45
CA LEU A 60 -1.63 -11.00 3.65
C LEU A 60 -1.43 -10.34 5.04
N VAL A 61 -2.36 -9.50 5.48
CA VAL A 61 -2.34 -8.87 6.81
C VAL A 61 -2.50 -9.92 7.91
N ASP A 62 -3.38 -10.91 7.75
CA ASP A 62 -3.56 -11.98 8.74
C ASP A 62 -2.31 -12.85 8.86
N THR A 63 -1.70 -13.24 7.73
CA THR A 63 -0.43 -13.96 7.70
C THR A 63 0.68 -13.14 8.35
N PHE A 64 0.81 -11.87 7.95
CA PHE A 64 1.82 -10.97 8.49
C PHE A 64 1.58 -10.67 9.97
N LYS A 65 0.34 -10.61 10.43
CA LYS A 65 0.00 -10.39 11.84
C LYS A 65 0.38 -11.60 12.69
N LYS A 66 0.17 -12.81 12.18
CA LYS A 66 0.63 -14.04 12.84
C LYS A 66 2.16 -14.08 12.95
N GLU A 67 2.86 -13.79 11.86
CA GLU A 67 4.33 -13.77 11.84
C GLU A 67 4.90 -12.60 12.66
N ALA A 68 4.30 -11.41 12.58
CA ALA A 68 4.71 -10.24 13.36
C ALA A 68 4.41 -10.42 14.84
N SER A 69 3.36 -11.15 15.22
CA SER A 69 3.09 -11.49 16.62
C SER A 69 4.12 -12.48 17.16
N GLU A 70 4.51 -13.49 16.36
CA GLU A 70 5.60 -14.39 16.74
C GLU A 70 6.96 -13.69 16.79
N ALA A 71 7.26 -12.83 15.81
CA ALA A 71 8.51 -12.08 15.77
C ALA A 71 8.58 -11.03 16.89
N LYS A 72 7.47 -10.33 17.20
CA LYS A 72 7.40 -9.40 18.34
C LYS A 72 7.55 -10.13 19.68
N GLY A 73 6.94 -11.31 19.83
CA GLY A 73 7.09 -12.13 21.03
C GLY A 73 8.51 -12.68 21.23
N LYS A 74 9.27 -12.87 20.13
CA LYS A 74 10.68 -13.32 20.14
C LYS A 74 11.70 -12.17 20.18
N MET A 75 11.25 -10.92 20.02
CA MET A 75 12.06 -9.70 20.10
C MET A 75 11.82 -8.90 21.38
N SER A 76 10.95 -9.39 22.28
CA SER A 76 10.71 -8.84 23.62
C SER A 76 11.49 -9.63 24.66
#